data_AF-A0AA44NK47-F1
#
_entry.id   AF-A0AA44NK47-F1
#
_cell.length_a   1.000
_cell.length_b   1.000
_cell.length_c   1.000
_cell.angle_alpha   90.00
_cell.angle_beta   90.00
_cell.angle_gamma   90.00
#
_symmetry.space_group_name_H-M   'P 1'
#
loop_
_entity.id
_entity.type
_entity.pdbx_description
1 polymer ?
#
loop_
_entity_poly.entity_id
_entity_poly.type
_entity_poly.pdbx_seq_one_letter_code
_entity_poly.pdbx_strand_id
1 'polypeptide(L)'
;MNRPHPPAHFTMPPDPKPYISIMPANDVGEWLNQHILSDEGDLYNHDHQHLLEADLCFLWASNAFEKKGRSVLGQAEEVAMRAGGWQKARMEQQMYEWFGRVPQFIITLAADYCSQCSDLEFCALIEHELYHICQATDEFGAPKFTQEGQPKLKLRGHDVEEFVGVVRRYGASRDVQEMIDAANQPAEVAHLDIARACGTCMLKLA
;
A
#
# COMPACT_ATOMS: atom_id res chain seq x y z
N MET A 1 20.79 -2.63 8.22
CA MET A 1 20.11 -3.20 7.04
C MET A 1 20.34 -2.21 5.90
N ASN A 2 20.73 -2.66 4.70
CA ASN A 2 20.93 -1.74 3.58
C ASN A 2 19.67 -1.77 2.71
N ARG A 3 18.74 -0.83 2.93
CA ARG A 3 17.50 -0.78 2.16
C ARG A 3 17.75 -0.26 0.73
N PRO A 4 16.84 -0.54 -0.22
CA PRO A 4 16.85 0.05 -1.55
C PRO A 4 16.68 1.57 -1.49
N HIS A 5 17.33 2.26 -2.41
CA HIS A 5 17.19 3.69 -2.61
C HIS A 5 16.98 4.00 -4.09
N PRO A 6 16.11 4.96 -4.42
CA PRO A 6 15.99 5.40 -5.80
C PRO A 6 17.33 5.99 -6.28
N PRO A 7 17.69 5.83 -7.56
CA PRO A 7 18.93 6.37 -8.08
C PRO A 7 19.00 7.90 -7.92
N ALA A 8 20.14 8.44 -7.48
CA ALA A 8 20.28 9.87 -7.21
C ALA A 8 19.98 10.77 -8.43
N HIS A 9 20.30 10.30 -9.63
CA HIS A 9 20.00 11.02 -10.88
C HIS A 9 18.49 11.07 -11.21
N PHE A 10 17.69 10.22 -10.57
CA PHE A 10 16.24 10.16 -10.74
C PHE A 10 15.51 11.12 -9.80
N THR A 11 16.00 11.29 -8.56
CA THR A 11 15.45 12.23 -7.57
C THR A 11 15.95 13.65 -7.74
N MET A 12 17.20 13.82 -8.21
CA MET A 12 17.78 15.12 -8.55
C MET A 12 18.28 15.13 -10.00
N PRO A 13 17.37 15.11 -10.99
CA PRO A 13 17.77 15.11 -12.38
C PRO A 13 18.40 16.46 -12.78
N PRO A 14 19.48 16.44 -13.59
CA PRO A 14 20.10 17.68 -14.08
C PRO A 14 19.19 18.48 -15.02
N ASP A 15 18.23 17.81 -15.67
CA ASP A 15 17.18 18.41 -16.49
C ASP A 15 15.80 17.98 -15.95
N PRO A 16 15.11 18.83 -15.18
CA PRO A 16 13.84 18.48 -14.58
C PRO A 16 12.76 18.31 -15.66
N LYS A 17 12.09 17.16 -15.63
CA LYS A 17 11.04 16.83 -16.59
C LYS A 17 9.70 17.45 -16.19
N PRO A 18 8.85 17.89 -17.15
CA PRO A 18 7.54 18.47 -16.86
C PRO A 18 6.47 17.42 -16.49
N TYR A 19 6.86 16.17 -16.23
CA TYR A 19 5.99 15.04 -15.93
C TYR A 19 6.65 14.11 -14.91
N ILE A 20 5.83 13.32 -14.21
CA ILE A 20 6.30 12.27 -13.31
C ILE A 20 7.00 11.20 -14.15
N SER A 21 8.31 11.05 -13.96
CA SER A 21 9.05 9.95 -14.58
C SER A 21 8.85 8.69 -13.77
N ILE A 22 8.82 7.54 -14.45
CA ILE A 22 8.64 6.24 -13.83
C ILE A 22 9.73 5.30 -14.32
N MET A 23 10.30 4.49 -13.42
CA MET A 23 11.30 3.48 -13.77
C MET A 23 11.18 2.22 -12.89
N PRO A 24 11.68 1.07 -13.35
CA PRO A 24 11.74 -0.16 -12.54
C PRO A 24 12.54 0.03 -11.26
N ALA A 25 12.03 -0.58 -10.18
CA ALA A 25 12.63 -0.64 -8.86
C ALA A 25 12.91 -2.11 -8.47
N ASN A 26 13.68 -2.82 -9.30
CA ASN A 26 13.90 -4.26 -9.14
C ASN A 26 14.59 -4.61 -7.81
N ASP A 27 15.45 -3.72 -7.33
CA ASP A 27 16.12 -3.80 -6.03
C ASP A 27 15.14 -3.83 -4.85
N VAL A 28 13.99 -3.16 -4.97
CA VAL A 28 12.90 -3.23 -3.98
C VAL A 28 12.28 -4.61 -3.91
N GLY A 29 12.01 -5.23 -5.07
CA GLY A 29 11.47 -6.58 -5.12
C GLY A 29 12.44 -7.63 -4.57
N GLU A 30 13.73 -7.51 -4.86
CA GLU A 30 14.76 -8.39 -4.31
C GLU A 30 14.88 -8.26 -2.78
N TRP A 31 14.92 -7.02 -2.29
CA TRP A 31 14.97 -6.73 -0.85
C TRP A 31 13.72 -7.22 -0.11
N LEU A 32 12.53 -7.02 -0.70
CA LEU A 32 11.26 -7.51 -0.16
C LEU A 32 11.29 -9.02 0.06
N ASN A 33 11.71 -9.76 -0.96
CA ASN A 33 11.78 -11.23 -0.91
C ASN A 33 12.74 -11.70 0.18
N GLN A 34 13.91 -11.07 0.30
CA GLN A 34 14.94 -11.46 1.27
C GLN A 34 14.57 -11.14 2.71
N HIS A 35 13.79 -10.09 2.96
CA HIS A 35 13.65 -9.56 4.32
C HIS A 35 12.24 -9.62 4.89
N ILE A 36 11.19 -9.57 4.07
CA ILE A 36 9.79 -9.54 4.54
C ILE A 36 9.05 -10.83 4.19
N LEU A 37 9.30 -11.42 3.01
CA LEU A 37 8.56 -12.62 2.56
C LEU A 37 9.22 -13.94 2.95
N SER A 38 10.56 -14.01 2.95
CA SER A 38 11.32 -15.18 3.43
C SER A 38 11.15 -15.32 4.95
N ASP A 39 10.91 -16.53 5.42
CA ASP A 39 10.79 -16.87 6.85
C ASP A 39 12.12 -16.78 7.60
N GLU A 40 13.24 -16.72 6.89
CA GLU A 40 14.56 -16.38 7.41
C GLU A 40 14.85 -14.88 7.42
N GLY A 41 13.96 -14.05 6.88
CA GLY A 41 14.11 -12.60 6.80
C GLY A 41 14.02 -11.91 8.16
N ASP A 42 14.90 -10.94 8.41
CA ASP A 42 14.92 -10.16 9.67
C ASP A 42 13.59 -9.43 9.97
N LEU A 43 12.80 -9.14 8.94
CA LEU A 43 11.51 -8.48 9.01
C LEU A 43 10.38 -9.40 8.53
N TYR A 44 10.54 -10.72 8.62
CA TYR A 44 9.54 -11.66 8.14
C TYR A 44 8.13 -11.30 8.63
N ASN A 45 7.17 -11.31 7.72
CA ASN A 45 5.76 -11.07 8.02
C ASN A 45 4.87 -12.13 7.39
N HIS A 46 4.39 -13.05 8.23
CA HIS A 46 3.45 -14.09 7.82
C HIS A 46 2.15 -13.55 7.18
N ASP A 47 1.74 -12.31 7.48
CA ASP A 47 0.56 -11.69 6.87
C ASP A 47 0.74 -11.48 5.36
N HIS A 48 1.97 -11.50 4.85
CA HIS A 48 2.30 -11.34 3.43
C HIS A 48 2.68 -12.67 2.76
N GLN A 49 2.52 -13.81 3.42
CA GLN A 49 2.92 -15.12 2.87
C GLN A 49 2.24 -15.44 1.52
N HIS A 50 1.01 -14.95 1.29
CA HIS A 50 0.30 -15.13 0.02
C HIS A 50 0.96 -14.39 -1.17
N LEU A 51 1.96 -13.55 -0.91
CA LEU A 51 2.69 -12.80 -1.94
C LEU A 51 3.99 -13.48 -2.40
N LEU A 52 4.41 -14.59 -1.78
CA LEU A 52 5.70 -15.24 -2.07
C LEU A 52 5.86 -15.64 -3.56
N GLU A 53 4.78 -16.11 -4.18
CA GLU A 53 4.74 -16.45 -5.61
C GLU A 53 3.92 -15.44 -6.43
N ALA A 54 3.58 -14.29 -5.86
CA ALA A 54 2.78 -13.30 -6.55
C ALA A 54 3.57 -12.68 -7.71
N ASP A 55 2.89 -12.45 -8.83
CA ASP A 55 3.42 -11.64 -9.91
C ASP A 55 3.33 -10.15 -9.56
N LEU A 56 4.27 -9.69 -8.74
CA LEU A 56 4.38 -8.33 -8.21
C LEU A 56 5.70 -7.70 -8.66
N CYS A 57 5.62 -6.51 -9.26
CA CYS A 57 6.78 -5.70 -9.60
C CYS A 57 6.74 -4.34 -8.91
N PHE A 58 7.91 -3.70 -8.79
CA PHE A 58 8.04 -2.38 -8.17
C PHE A 58 8.50 -1.32 -9.17
N LEU A 59 8.02 -0.10 -8.98
CA LEU A 59 8.38 1.08 -9.73
C LEU A 59 8.77 2.21 -8.80
N TRP A 60 9.73 3.03 -9.23
CA TRP A 60 9.96 4.37 -8.69
C TRP A 60 9.21 5.39 -9.55
N ALA A 61 8.45 6.28 -8.91
CA ALA A 61 7.96 7.51 -9.50
C ALA A 61 8.83 8.67 -9.03
N SER A 62 9.18 9.62 -9.91
CA SER A 62 10.10 10.72 -9.56
C SER A 62 9.64 11.53 -8.36
N ASN A 63 8.32 11.66 -8.18
CA ASN A 63 7.72 12.39 -7.09
C ASN A 63 6.33 11.83 -6.72
N ALA A 64 5.90 12.13 -5.50
CA ALA A 64 4.53 11.88 -5.07
C ALA A 64 3.51 12.66 -5.95
N PHE A 65 2.27 12.17 -6.02
CA PHE A 65 1.17 12.88 -6.65
C PHE A 65 0.06 13.21 -5.65
N GLU A 66 -0.77 14.20 -5.96
CA GLU A 66 -1.89 14.58 -5.12
C GLU A 66 -3.19 13.91 -5.53
N LYS A 67 -3.93 13.42 -4.54
CA LYS A 67 -5.27 12.86 -4.71
C LYS A 67 -6.18 13.36 -3.59
N LYS A 68 -7.22 14.12 -3.94
CA LYS A 68 -8.20 14.68 -2.98
C LYS A 68 -7.52 15.48 -1.84
N GLY A 69 -6.49 16.27 -2.16
CA GLY A 69 -5.77 17.10 -1.19
C GLY A 69 -4.81 16.35 -0.27
N ARG A 70 -4.47 15.10 -0.58
CA ARG A 70 -3.47 14.30 0.12
C ARG A 70 -2.38 13.85 -0.84
N SER A 71 -1.14 13.85 -0.38
CA SER A 71 -0.02 13.26 -1.12
C SER A 71 -0.08 11.74 -1.06
N VAL A 72 0.08 11.09 -2.21
CA VAL A 72 0.16 9.64 -2.35
C VAL A 72 1.63 9.25 -2.51
N LEU A 73 2.18 8.57 -1.50
CA LEU A 73 3.60 8.21 -1.42
C LEU A 73 3.89 6.81 -1.98
N GLY A 74 2.88 5.95 -2.02
CA GLY A 74 2.90 4.64 -2.64
C GLY A 74 1.54 4.34 -3.27
N GLN A 75 1.53 3.41 -4.23
CA GLN A 75 0.28 2.88 -4.77
C GLN A 75 0.47 1.45 -5.27
N ALA A 76 -0.24 0.51 -4.65
CA ALA A 76 -0.49 -0.82 -5.18
C ALA A 76 -1.61 -0.82 -6.23
N GLU A 77 -1.37 -1.47 -7.38
CA GLU A 77 -2.33 -1.60 -8.46
C GLU A 77 -2.32 -3.01 -9.08
N GLU A 78 -3.51 -3.51 -9.44
CA GLU A 78 -3.68 -4.64 -10.34
C GLU A 78 -3.63 -4.08 -11.76
N VAL A 79 -2.74 -4.60 -12.60
CA VAL A 79 -2.51 -4.08 -13.94
C VAL A 79 -3.70 -4.43 -14.83
N ALA A 80 -4.63 -3.49 -14.91
CA ALA A 80 -5.84 -3.61 -15.73
C ALA A 80 -5.84 -2.53 -16.84
N MET A 81 -5.58 -2.94 -18.07
CA MET A 81 -5.59 -2.04 -19.23
C MET A 81 -7.00 -1.83 -19.75
N ARG A 82 -7.72 -0.89 -19.12
CA ARG A 82 -9.10 -0.51 -19.49
C ARG A 82 -9.13 0.45 -20.69
N ALA A 83 -8.39 0.12 -21.73
CA ALA A 83 -8.27 0.90 -22.97
C ALA A 83 -8.23 -0.03 -24.19
N GLY A 84 -8.50 0.51 -25.38
CA GLY A 84 -8.47 -0.22 -26.65
C GLY A 84 -7.42 0.31 -27.63
N GLY A 85 -7.19 -0.43 -28.71
CA GLY A 85 -6.32 0.00 -29.82
C GLY A 85 -4.94 0.47 -29.38
N TRP A 86 -4.49 1.61 -29.92
CA TRP A 86 -3.15 2.14 -29.63
C TRP A 86 -2.95 2.66 -28.20
N GLN A 87 -4.02 2.96 -27.46
CA GLN A 87 -3.88 3.32 -26.05
C GLN A 87 -3.41 2.12 -25.23
N LYS A 88 -4.06 0.97 -25.42
CA LYS A 88 -3.64 -0.29 -24.82
C LYS A 88 -2.23 -0.69 -25.27
N ALA A 89 -1.93 -0.59 -26.56
CA ALA A 89 -0.61 -0.95 -27.08
C ALA A 89 0.54 -0.14 -26.43
N ARG A 90 0.36 1.16 -26.19
CA ARG A 90 1.37 1.98 -25.48
C ARG A 90 1.55 1.56 -24.02
N MET A 91 0.46 1.18 -23.34
CA MET A 91 0.53 0.67 -21.97
C MET A 91 1.25 -0.68 -21.91
N GLU A 92 0.91 -1.61 -22.81
CA GLU A 92 1.59 -2.92 -22.91
C GLU A 92 3.06 -2.76 -23.23
N GLN A 93 3.40 -1.97 -24.26
CA GLN A 93 4.78 -1.71 -24.64
C GLN A 93 5.60 -1.24 -23.44
N GLN A 94 5.08 -0.30 -22.64
CA GLN A 94 5.79 0.22 -21.49
C GLN A 94 6.08 -0.86 -20.43
N MET A 95 5.13 -1.77 -20.19
CA MET A 95 5.33 -2.89 -19.26
C MET A 95 6.37 -3.88 -19.79
N TYR A 96 6.34 -4.20 -21.08
CA TYR A 96 7.37 -5.06 -21.70
C TYR A 96 8.76 -4.43 -21.66
N GLU A 97 8.88 -3.13 -21.88
CA GLU A 97 10.16 -2.42 -21.80
C GLU A 97 10.72 -2.40 -20.37
N TRP A 98 9.86 -2.34 -19.36
CA TRP A 98 10.27 -2.36 -17.95
C TRP A 98 10.55 -3.76 -17.42
N PHE A 99 9.71 -4.73 -17.74
CA PHE A 99 9.67 -6.04 -17.06
C PHE A 99 9.79 -7.24 -18.00
N GLY A 100 9.81 -7.04 -19.31
CA GLY A 100 9.80 -8.12 -20.31
C GLY A 100 8.45 -8.84 -20.46
N ARG A 101 7.42 -8.39 -19.72
CA ARG A 101 6.07 -8.95 -19.67
C ARG A 101 5.11 -7.92 -19.06
N VAL A 102 3.82 -8.23 -19.02
CA VAL A 102 2.84 -7.46 -18.25
C VAL A 102 2.66 -8.12 -16.88
N PRO A 103 3.07 -7.48 -15.77
CA PRO A 103 2.84 -8.04 -14.43
C PRO A 103 1.38 -7.99 -14.02
N GLN A 104 0.99 -8.88 -13.11
CA GLN A 104 -0.35 -8.87 -12.52
C GLN A 104 -0.53 -7.68 -11.57
N PHE A 105 0.47 -7.41 -10.72
CA PHE A 105 0.47 -6.32 -9.76
C PHE A 105 1.72 -5.46 -9.85
N ILE A 106 1.55 -4.17 -9.57
CA ILE A 106 2.64 -3.20 -9.47
C ILE A 106 2.47 -2.41 -8.17
N ILE A 107 3.57 -2.15 -7.47
CA ILE A 107 3.64 -1.11 -6.44
C ILE A 107 4.55 0.01 -6.95
N THR A 108 4.01 1.23 -7.02
CA THR A 108 4.78 2.43 -7.39
C THR A 108 5.07 3.26 -6.15
N LEU A 109 6.33 3.64 -5.94
CA LEU A 109 6.80 4.39 -4.77
C LEU A 109 7.34 5.77 -5.17
N ALA A 110 7.01 6.79 -4.38
CA ALA A 110 7.52 8.14 -4.56
C ALA A 110 9.00 8.22 -4.19
N ALA A 111 9.87 8.39 -5.19
CA ALA A 111 11.31 8.39 -5.04
C ALA A 111 11.82 9.62 -4.25
N ASP A 112 11.22 10.79 -4.44
CA ASP A 112 11.52 11.99 -3.68
C ASP A 112 11.35 11.75 -2.17
N TYR A 113 10.26 11.12 -1.75
CA TYR A 113 10.03 10.71 -0.37
C TYR A 113 10.98 9.59 0.07
N CYS A 114 11.07 8.49 -0.69
CA CYS A 114 11.86 7.32 -0.30
C CYS A 114 13.38 7.59 -0.22
N SER A 115 13.86 8.64 -0.87
CA SER A 115 15.25 9.10 -0.76
C SER A 115 15.55 9.85 0.54
N GLN A 116 14.53 10.33 1.24
CA GLN A 116 14.66 11.20 2.42
C GLN A 116 14.09 10.58 3.70
N CYS A 117 13.13 9.65 3.57
CA CYS A 117 12.50 9.02 4.72
C CYS A 117 13.46 8.09 5.48
N SER A 118 13.17 7.89 6.77
CA SER A 118 13.86 6.92 7.60
C SER A 118 13.60 5.48 7.14
N ASP A 119 14.45 4.55 7.56
CA ASP A 119 14.25 3.13 7.27
C ASP A 119 12.92 2.61 7.84
N LEU A 120 12.49 3.16 8.99
CA LEU A 120 11.20 2.82 9.61
C LEU A 120 10.03 3.24 8.72
N GLU A 121 10.04 4.47 8.23
CA GLU A 121 9.01 5.00 7.34
C GLU A 121 8.99 4.26 5.99
N PHE A 122 10.17 3.91 5.46
CA PHE A 122 10.27 3.12 4.25
C PHE A 122 9.63 1.74 4.41
N CYS A 123 9.96 1.02 5.49
CA CYS A 123 9.38 -0.29 5.76
C CYS A 123 7.87 -0.21 5.99
N ALA A 124 7.40 0.81 6.71
CA ALA A 124 5.98 1.07 6.92
C ALA A 124 5.24 1.33 5.60
N LEU A 125 5.81 2.12 4.70
CA LEU A 125 5.25 2.38 3.38
C LEU A 125 5.18 1.11 2.53
N ILE A 126 6.26 0.32 2.47
CA ILE A 126 6.27 -0.93 1.70
C ILE A 126 5.17 -1.88 2.19
N GLU A 127 5.14 -2.19 3.49
CA GLU A 127 4.13 -3.12 4.00
C GLU A 127 2.71 -2.58 3.91
N HIS A 128 2.50 -1.27 4.05
CA HIS A 128 1.22 -0.62 3.77
C HIS A 128 0.73 -0.95 2.34
N GLU A 129 1.57 -0.78 1.33
CA GLU A 129 1.22 -1.12 -0.04
C GLU A 129 1.01 -2.63 -0.25
N LEU A 130 1.75 -3.49 0.46
CA LEU A 130 1.54 -4.94 0.39
C LEU A 130 0.19 -5.36 0.98
N TYR A 131 -0.29 -4.71 2.05
CA TYR A 131 -1.59 -5.01 2.64
C TYR A 131 -2.77 -4.73 1.70
N HIS A 132 -2.58 -3.88 0.68
CA HIS A 132 -3.57 -3.72 -0.38
C HIS A 132 -3.75 -4.95 -1.26
N ILE A 133 -2.73 -5.80 -1.37
CA ILE A 133 -2.80 -7.04 -2.15
C ILE A 133 -3.11 -8.17 -1.19
N CYS A 134 -4.36 -8.67 -1.19
CA CYS A 134 -4.78 -9.74 -0.30
C CYS A 134 -5.30 -10.95 -1.05
N GLN A 135 -5.27 -12.12 -0.40
CA GLN A 135 -5.94 -13.29 -0.92
C GLN A 135 -7.46 -13.10 -0.83
N ALA A 136 -8.16 -13.35 -1.93
CA ALA A 136 -9.61 -13.38 -1.98
C ALA A 136 -10.12 -14.51 -1.08
N THR A 137 -11.17 -14.22 -0.32
CA THR A 137 -11.90 -15.21 0.47
C THR A 137 -13.24 -15.54 -0.15
N ASP A 138 -13.82 -16.69 0.21
CA ASP A 138 -15.20 -17.03 -0.09
C ASP A 138 -16.19 -16.39 0.90
N GLU A 139 -17.47 -16.75 0.79
CA GLU A 139 -18.54 -16.22 1.64
C GLU A 139 -18.43 -16.64 3.12
N PHE A 140 -17.61 -17.65 3.42
CA PHE A 140 -17.35 -18.14 4.77
C PHE A 140 -16.00 -17.68 5.32
N GLY A 141 -15.26 -16.86 4.56
CA GLY A 141 -13.93 -16.37 4.95
C GLY A 141 -12.78 -17.32 4.64
N ALA A 142 -13.03 -18.44 3.95
CA ALA A 142 -11.96 -19.35 3.56
C ALA A 142 -11.14 -18.79 2.38
N PRO A 143 -9.80 -18.94 2.37
CA PRO A 143 -8.96 -18.44 1.29
C PRO A 143 -9.25 -19.14 -0.04
N LYS A 144 -9.33 -18.37 -1.13
CA LYS A 144 -9.56 -18.87 -2.49
C LYS A 144 -8.25 -19.07 -3.22
N PHE A 145 -8.23 -20.07 -4.08
CA PHE A 145 -7.09 -20.40 -4.94
C PHE A 145 -7.51 -20.35 -6.41
N THR A 146 -6.53 -20.16 -7.30
CA THR A 146 -6.71 -20.30 -8.75
C THR A 146 -6.82 -21.79 -9.12
N GLN A 147 -7.06 -22.10 -10.40
CA GLN A 147 -7.13 -23.49 -10.85
C GLN A 147 -5.76 -24.20 -10.74
N GLU A 148 -4.69 -23.41 -10.80
CA GLU A 148 -3.29 -23.82 -10.67
C GLU A 148 -2.86 -23.99 -9.21
N GLY A 149 -3.75 -23.71 -8.25
CA GLY A 149 -3.48 -23.87 -6.81
C GLY A 149 -2.81 -22.67 -6.14
N GLN A 150 -2.58 -21.58 -6.86
CA GLN A 150 -1.98 -20.36 -6.30
C GLN A 150 -3.02 -19.52 -5.54
N PRO A 151 -2.62 -18.72 -4.53
CA PRO A 151 -3.52 -17.77 -3.89
C PRO A 151 -4.22 -16.88 -4.91
N LYS A 152 -5.56 -16.81 -4.86
CA LYS A 152 -6.31 -15.90 -5.73
C LYS A 152 -6.23 -14.49 -5.17
N LEU A 153 -5.35 -13.65 -5.70
CA LEU A 153 -5.13 -12.30 -5.20
C LEU A 153 -6.18 -11.31 -5.69
N LYS A 154 -6.41 -10.24 -4.91
CA LYS A 154 -7.24 -9.09 -5.25
C LYS A 154 -6.69 -7.83 -4.58
N LEU A 155 -7.05 -6.67 -5.11
CA LEU A 155 -6.89 -5.42 -4.39
C LEU A 155 -7.99 -5.24 -3.34
N ARG A 156 -7.59 -4.88 -2.12
CA ARG A 156 -8.46 -4.34 -1.08
C ARG A 156 -8.25 -2.82 -1.02
N GLY A 157 -9.34 -2.07 -0.91
CA GLY A 157 -9.24 -0.63 -0.60
C GLY A 157 -8.68 -0.40 0.80
N HIS A 158 -8.43 0.86 1.16
CA HIS A 158 -7.99 1.19 2.53
C HIS A 158 -9.01 0.68 3.55
N ASP A 159 -8.62 -0.33 4.32
CA ASP A 159 -9.45 -1.01 5.31
C ASP A 159 -8.68 -1.09 6.63
N VAL A 160 -9.37 -1.26 7.75
CA VAL A 160 -8.80 -1.22 9.11
C VAL A 160 -7.63 -2.20 9.29
N GLU A 161 -7.68 -3.36 8.63
CA GLU A 161 -6.65 -4.41 8.74
C GLU A 161 -5.25 -3.94 8.24
N GLU A 162 -5.20 -3.10 7.20
CA GLU A 162 -3.96 -2.48 6.69
C GLU A 162 -3.32 -1.58 7.75
N PHE A 163 -4.14 -0.78 8.44
CA PHE A 163 -3.68 0.09 9.51
C PHE A 163 -3.20 -0.70 10.72
N VAL A 164 -3.90 -1.78 11.10
CA VAL A 164 -3.52 -2.59 12.27
C VAL A 164 -2.16 -3.26 12.06
N GLY A 165 -1.92 -3.85 10.89
CA GLY A 165 -0.66 -4.53 10.58
C GLY A 165 0.54 -3.59 10.63
N VAL A 166 0.42 -2.42 9.99
CA VAL A 166 1.47 -1.38 9.97
C VAL A 166 1.68 -0.80 11.38
N VAL A 167 0.61 -0.42 12.08
CA VAL A 167 0.72 0.15 13.44
C VAL A 167 1.34 -0.83 14.42
N ARG A 168 1.00 -2.13 14.33
CA ARG A 168 1.57 -3.18 15.19
C ARG A 168 3.08 -3.33 14.98
N ARG A 169 3.58 -3.16 13.75
CA ARG A 169 4.98 -3.40 13.40
C ARG A 169 5.86 -2.15 13.49
N TYR A 170 5.31 -0.98 13.17
CA TYR A 170 6.07 0.26 13.04
C TYR A 170 5.59 1.41 13.94
N GLY A 171 4.50 1.21 14.67
CA GLY A 171 3.87 2.24 15.48
C GLY A 171 2.87 3.11 14.70
N ALA A 172 2.16 3.95 15.44
CA ALA A 172 1.16 4.85 14.87
C ALA A 172 1.84 5.97 14.07
N SER A 173 1.35 6.22 12.85
CA SER A 173 1.63 7.48 12.16
C SER A 173 1.04 8.65 12.95
N ARG A 174 1.44 9.89 12.65
CA ARG A 174 0.90 11.07 13.34
C ARG A 174 -0.63 11.11 13.32
N ASP A 175 -1.23 10.86 12.16
CA ASP A 175 -2.70 10.91 11.99
C ASP A 175 -3.40 9.79 12.78
N VAL A 176 -2.76 8.61 12.89
CA VAL A 176 -3.27 7.52 13.75
C VAL A 176 -3.08 7.87 15.23
N GLN A 177 -1.97 8.52 15.59
CA GLN A 177 -1.71 8.94 16.96
C GLN A 177 -2.75 9.99 17.41
N GLU A 178 -3.12 10.94 16.55
CA GLU A 178 -4.21 11.88 16.82
C GLU A 178 -5.54 11.16 17.10
N MET A 179 -5.83 10.08 16.37
CA MET A 179 -7.02 9.25 16.61
C MET A 179 -6.93 8.49 17.94
N ILE A 180 -5.76 7.93 18.26
CA ILE A 180 -5.50 7.26 19.55
C ILE A 180 -5.68 8.25 20.70
N ASP A 181 -5.12 9.44 20.59
CA ASP A 181 -5.20 10.48 21.61
C ASP A 181 -6.65 10.95 21.81
N ALA A 182 -7.42 11.11 20.72
CA ALA A 182 -8.85 11.41 20.78
C ALA A 182 -9.65 10.28 21.44
N ALA A 183 -9.35 9.02 21.11
CA ALA A 183 -10.02 7.86 21.70
C ALA A 183 -9.70 7.66 23.20
N ASN A 184 -8.53 8.13 23.64
CA ASN A 184 -8.13 8.11 25.05
C ASN A 184 -8.75 9.24 25.88
N GLN A 185 -9.43 10.20 25.24
CA GLN A 185 -10.17 11.26 25.94
C GLN A 185 -11.65 10.87 26.10
N PRO A 186 -12.34 11.39 27.14
CA PRO A 186 -13.79 11.26 27.23
C PRO A 186 -14.46 11.81 25.97
N ALA A 187 -15.46 11.10 25.45
CA ALA A 187 -16.22 11.59 24.30
C ALA A 187 -16.80 12.98 24.58
N GLU A 188 -16.62 13.91 23.65
CA GLU A 188 -17.09 15.29 23.78
C GLU A 188 -18.62 15.38 23.91
N VAL A 189 -19.33 14.36 23.41
CA VAL A 189 -20.79 14.26 23.49
C VAL A 189 -21.18 13.15 24.45
N ALA A 190 -21.75 13.53 25.58
CA ALA A 190 -22.26 12.57 26.55
C ALA A 190 -23.50 11.82 26.01
N HIS A 191 -23.61 10.54 26.35
CA HIS A 191 -24.81 9.75 26.04
C HIS A 191 -26.12 10.39 26.51
N LEU A 192 -26.08 11.10 27.64
CA LEU A 192 -27.24 11.81 28.20
C LEU A 192 -27.69 12.96 27.29
N ASP A 193 -26.75 13.71 26.71
CA ASP A 193 -27.08 14.83 25.82
C ASP A 193 -27.63 14.32 24.48
N ILE A 194 -27.14 13.17 24.00
CA ILE A 194 -27.72 12.45 22.86
C ILE A 194 -29.16 12.02 23.18
N ALA A 195 -29.40 11.46 24.37
CA ALA A 195 -30.73 11.02 24.78
C ALA A 195 -31.72 12.18 24.87
N ARG A 196 -31.28 13.33 25.39
CA ARG A 196 -32.06 14.59 25.44
C ARG A 196 -32.37 15.13 24.05
N ALA A 197 -31.40 15.15 23.14
CA ALA A 197 -31.61 15.58 21.76
C ALA A 197 -32.55 14.66 20.97
N CYS A 198 -32.49 13.36 21.24
CA CYS A 198 -33.32 12.33 20.60
C CYS A 198 -34.81 12.44 20.99
N GLY A 199 -35.14 12.89 22.21
CA GLY A 199 -36.52 13.04 22.71
C GLY A 199 -37.28 11.72 22.97
N THR A 200 -37.03 10.67 22.20
CA THR A 200 -37.63 9.32 22.36
C THR A 200 -36.76 8.38 23.20
N CYS A 201 -35.45 8.60 23.19
CA CYS A 201 -34.48 7.79 23.92
C CYS A 201 -34.63 7.93 25.46
N MET A 202 -35.15 9.06 25.92
CA MET A 202 -35.49 9.30 27.33
C MET A 202 -36.69 8.47 27.82
N LEU A 203 -37.57 8.01 26.92
CA LEU A 203 -38.74 7.18 27.29
C LEU A 203 -38.37 5.73 27.62
N LYS A 204 -37.14 5.28 27.27
CA LYS A 204 -36.63 3.93 27.55
C LYS A 204 -35.73 3.84 28.79
N LEU A 205 -35.38 4.98 29.39
CA LEU A 205 -34.58 5.09 30.60
C LEU A 205 -35.45 5.31 31.86
N ALA A 206 -36.78 5.39 31.70
CA ALA A 206 -37.78 5.53 32.76
C ALA A 206 -38.46 4.19 33.06
#